data_AF-A0A7W9Y9S5-F1
#
_entry.id   AF-A0A7W9Y9S5-F1
#
_cell.length_a   1.000
_cell.length_b   1.000
_cell.length_c   1.000
_cell.angle_alpha   90.00
_cell.angle_beta   90.00
_cell.angle_gamma   90.00
#
_symmetry.space_group_name_H-M   'P 1'
#
loop_
_entity.id
_entity.type
_entity.pdbx_description
1 polymer ?
#
loop_
_entity_poly.entity_id
_entity_poly.type
_entity_poly.pdbx_seq_one_letter_code
_entity_poly.pdbx_strand_id
1 'polypeptide(L)'
;MANALVAGVSPDGRHYYPAFPYTSYTGMTAVDINDLFAYLETLPAVAGRAPPHHPSVLFAIRRSVGFWKQLFFKRALTQPGPSAASVGIERGRYIVETLSHCAECHSTRNILGAIISSARFAGGFDPQGTGFVPNITPEGIGDWSENDIVKMLETGETPNHGRVGSSMADVVKNASMLSDEDRKAIADYIKSLPARPTPEP
;
A
#
# COMPACT_ATOMS: atom_id res chain seq x y z
N MET A 1 12.48 -8.38 12.39
CA MET A 1 11.60 -7.49 11.58
C MET A 1 11.54 -7.88 10.11
N ALA A 2 12.68 -8.05 9.42
CA ALA A 2 12.73 -8.30 7.97
C ALA A 2 11.78 -9.41 7.47
N ASN A 3 11.82 -10.62 8.03
CA ASN A 3 10.94 -11.73 7.61
C ASN A 3 9.44 -11.43 7.75
N ALA A 4 9.06 -10.57 8.69
CA ALA A 4 7.68 -10.11 8.78
C ALA A 4 7.34 -9.30 7.54
N LEU A 5 8.11 -8.23 7.27
CA LEU A 5 7.87 -7.30 6.17
C LEU A 5 7.94 -7.97 4.80
N VAL A 6 9.02 -8.70 4.53
CA VAL A 6 9.28 -9.20 3.17
C VAL A 6 8.73 -10.59 2.89
N ALA A 7 8.30 -11.30 3.92
CA ALA A 7 7.82 -12.67 3.76
C ALA A 7 6.53 -12.94 4.52
N GLY A 8 6.00 -12.03 5.34
CA GLY A 8 4.80 -12.29 6.14
C GLY A 8 4.98 -13.47 7.08
N VAL A 9 6.15 -13.59 7.72
CA VAL A 9 6.49 -14.67 8.66
C VAL A 9 6.92 -14.10 10.00
N SER A 10 6.34 -14.61 11.08
CA SER A 10 6.67 -14.23 12.46
C SER A 10 8.02 -14.79 12.89
N PRO A 11 8.60 -14.28 14.00
CA PRO A 11 9.88 -14.78 14.52
C PRO A 11 9.89 -16.29 14.80
N ASP A 12 8.73 -16.87 15.16
CA ASP A 12 8.54 -18.30 15.40
C ASP A 12 8.08 -19.10 14.16
N GLY A 13 8.17 -18.52 12.96
CA GLY A 13 7.93 -19.24 11.69
C GLY A 13 6.46 -19.35 11.25
N ARG A 14 5.52 -18.71 11.94
CA ARG A 14 4.10 -18.74 11.58
C ARG A 14 3.80 -17.70 10.49
N HIS A 15 2.85 -18.01 9.62
CA HIS A 15 2.36 -17.02 8.65
C HIS A 15 1.57 -15.91 9.36
N TYR A 16 1.84 -14.66 8.97
CA TYR A 16 0.96 -13.53 9.24
C TYR A 16 -0.20 -13.53 8.25
N TYR A 17 -1.36 -13.04 8.71
CA TYR A 17 -2.47 -12.73 7.83
C TYR A 17 -2.11 -11.53 6.93
N PRO A 18 -2.57 -11.49 5.67
CA PRO A 18 -2.27 -10.41 4.73
C PRO A 18 -2.89 -9.05 5.12
N ALA A 19 -3.64 -8.98 6.23
CA ALA A 19 -3.98 -7.72 6.89
C ALA A 19 -2.73 -6.94 7.33
N PHE A 20 -1.63 -7.66 7.61
CA PHE A 20 -0.31 -7.05 7.59
C PHE A 20 0.17 -7.05 6.12
N PRO A 21 0.39 -5.88 5.47
CA PRO A 21 0.51 -5.78 4.02
C PRO A 21 1.91 -6.19 3.49
N TYR A 22 2.40 -7.34 3.94
CA TYR A 22 3.67 -7.93 3.49
C TYR A 22 3.70 -8.25 1.99
N THR A 23 2.53 -8.34 1.35
CA THR A 23 2.38 -8.48 -0.10
C THR A 23 2.90 -7.26 -0.86
N SER A 24 2.89 -6.09 -0.22
CA SER A 24 3.44 -4.85 -0.73
C SER A 24 4.85 -4.60 -0.20
N TYR A 25 5.06 -4.74 1.11
CA TYR A 25 6.37 -4.53 1.75
C TYR A 25 7.45 -5.51 1.28
N THR A 26 7.10 -6.59 0.57
CA THR A 26 8.10 -7.47 -0.04
C THR A 26 9.09 -6.76 -0.95
N GLY A 27 8.74 -5.61 -1.52
CA GLY A 27 9.64 -4.80 -2.34
C GLY A 27 10.67 -3.98 -1.56
N MET A 28 10.57 -3.90 -0.23
CA MET A 28 11.43 -3.02 0.57
C MET A 28 12.91 -3.40 0.46
N THR A 29 13.78 -2.40 0.36
CA THR A 29 15.23 -2.63 0.38
C THR A 29 15.70 -3.05 1.77
N ALA A 30 16.81 -3.79 1.84
CA ALA A 30 17.40 -4.18 3.12
C ALA A 30 17.85 -2.95 3.95
N VAL A 31 18.27 -1.88 3.27
CA VAL A 31 18.67 -0.62 3.91
C VAL A 31 17.46 0.03 4.57
N ASP A 32 16.35 0.23 3.84
CA ASP A 32 15.15 0.85 4.41
C ASP A 32 14.55 0.02 5.55
N ILE A 33 14.63 -1.32 5.48
CA ILE A 33 14.22 -2.19 6.59
C ILE A 33 15.09 -1.97 7.82
N ASN A 34 16.41 -1.86 7.66
CA ASN A 34 17.31 -1.64 8.79
C ASN A 34 17.13 -0.24 9.39
N ASP A 35 16.97 0.79 8.55
CA ASP A 35 16.77 2.17 8.98
C ASP A 35 15.42 2.32 9.69
N LEU A 36 14.36 1.71 9.17
CA LEU A 36 13.07 1.65 9.86
C LEU A 36 13.19 0.95 11.21
N PHE A 37 13.93 -0.16 11.28
CA PHE A 37 14.12 -0.88 12.54
C PHE A 37 14.85 0.00 13.56
N ALA A 38 15.94 0.64 13.13
CA ALA A 38 16.71 1.54 13.98
C ALA A 38 15.86 2.73 14.47
N TYR A 39 15.03 3.31 13.60
CA TYR A 39 14.12 4.39 13.97
C TYR A 39 13.07 3.93 15.00
N LEU A 40 12.43 2.78 14.78
CA LEU A 40 11.42 2.24 15.70
C LEU A 40 11.99 1.94 17.09
N GLU A 41 13.25 1.50 17.19
CA GLU A 41 13.96 1.30 18.46
C GLU A 41 14.21 2.62 19.22
N THR A 42 14.15 3.78 18.55
CA THR A 42 14.24 5.09 19.24
C THR A 42 12.94 5.56 19.87
N LEU A 43 11.80 4.95 19.50
CA LEU A 43 10.48 5.38 19.97
C LEU A 43 10.17 4.80 21.35
N PRO A 44 9.48 5.54 22.22
CA PRO A 44 9.05 5.02 23.51
C PRO A 44 8.06 3.86 23.33
N ALA A 45 8.26 2.79 24.09
CA ALA A 45 7.34 1.66 24.09
C ALA A 45 5.95 2.12 24.59
N VAL A 46 4.91 1.80 23.82
CA VAL A 46 3.53 2.00 24.25
C VAL A 46 3.12 0.84 25.13
N ALA A 47 2.69 1.14 26.36
CA ALA A 47 2.17 0.13 27.28
C ALA A 47 0.82 -0.42 26.79
N GLY A 48 0.65 -1.74 26.86
CA GLY A 48 -0.61 -2.41 26.53
C GLY A 48 -0.40 -3.66 25.68
N ARG A 49 -1.51 -4.34 25.39
CA ARG A 49 -1.54 -5.47 24.47
C ARG A 49 -2.60 -5.16 23.42
N ALA A 50 -2.25 -5.36 22.14
CA ALA A 50 -3.24 -5.26 21.07
C ALA A 50 -4.45 -6.18 21.39
N PRO A 51 -5.69 -5.70 21.22
CA PRO A 51 -6.87 -6.51 21.46
C PRO A 51 -6.81 -7.86 20.70
N PRO A 52 -7.38 -8.93 21.25
CA PRO A 52 -7.50 -10.17 20.50
C PRO A 52 -8.34 -9.90 19.24
N HIS A 53 -7.84 -10.37 18.09
CA HIS A 53 -8.58 -10.36 16.84
C HIS A 53 -9.09 -11.78 16.58
N HIS A 54 -10.38 -11.88 16.25
CA HIS A 54 -11.01 -13.15 15.89
C HIS A 54 -11.21 -13.15 14.37
N PRO A 55 -10.24 -13.66 13.58
CA PRO A 55 -10.46 -13.81 12.15
C PRO A 55 -11.66 -14.74 11.92
N SER A 56 -12.37 -14.54 10.80
CA SER A 56 -13.46 -15.45 10.44
C SER A 56 -12.94 -16.89 10.39
N VAL A 57 -13.82 -17.87 10.62
CA VAL A 57 -13.43 -19.30 10.69
C VAL A 57 -12.68 -19.76 9.43
N LEU A 58 -12.99 -19.17 8.26
CA LEU A 58 -12.29 -19.40 6.99
C LEU A 58 -10.78 -19.06 7.05
N PHE A 59 -10.42 -18.05 7.83
CA PHE A 59 -9.04 -17.62 8.03
C PHE A 59 -8.46 -18.09 9.37
N ALA A 60 -9.21 -18.78 10.24
CA ALA A 60 -8.70 -19.24 11.54
C ALA A 60 -7.58 -20.29 11.43
N ILE A 61 -7.51 -21.03 10.31
CA ILE A 61 -6.51 -22.07 10.08
C ILE A 61 -5.26 -21.45 9.43
N ARG A 62 -4.22 -21.17 10.21
CA ARG A 62 -2.98 -20.55 9.68
C ARG A 62 -2.32 -21.29 8.50
N ARG A 63 -2.54 -22.60 8.35
CA ARG A 63 -2.05 -23.36 7.19
C ARG A 63 -2.72 -22.94 5.87
N SER A 64 -3.98 -22.51 5.90
CA SER A 64 -4.66 -22.02 4.70
C SER A 64 -4.00 -20.76 4.15
N VAL A 65 -3.44 -19.92 5.03
CA VAL A 65 -2.65 -18.74 4.64
C VAL A 65 -1.39 -19.15 3.87
N GLY A 66 -0.74 -20.26 4.25
CA GLY A 66 0.40 -20.81 3.50
C GLY A 66 0.02 -21.17 2.06
N PHE A 67 -1.12 -21.83 1.88
CA PHE A 67 -1.66 -22.15 0.55
C PHE A 67 -2.05 -20.89 -0.24
N TRP A 68 -2.73 -19.94 0.42
CA TRP A 68 -3.07 -18.65 -0.19
C TRP A 68 -1.82 -17.92 -0.71
N LYS A 69 -0.71 -17.94 0.04
CA LYS A 69 0.56 -17.33 -0.37
C LYS A 69 1.15 -17.99 -1.62
N GLN A 70 1.03 -19.31 -1.76
CA GLN A 70 1.48 -19.99 -2.98
C GLN A 70 0.71 -19.53 -4.23
N LEU A 71 -0.56 -19.16 -4.07
CA LEU A 71 -1.40 -18.68 -5.17
C LEU A 71 -1.21 -17.20 -5.48
N PHE A 72 -1.12 -16.35 -4.44
CA PHE A 72 -1.28 -14.89 -4.58
C PHE A 72 -0.07 -14.07 -4.14
N PHE A 73 0.87 -14.64 -3.38
CA PHE A 73 2.04 -13.91 -2.89
C PHE A 73 3.26 -14.18 -3.77
N LYS A 74 3.70 -13.15 -4.48
CA LYS A 74 4.98 -13.14 -5.18
C LYS A 74 5.98 -12.35 -4.36
N ARG A 75 6.90 -13.06 -3.71
CA ARG A 75 7.99 -12.40 -2.99
C ARG A 75 8.86 -11.67 -4.02
N ALA A 76 9.06 -10.37 -3.85
CA ALA A 76 10.02 -9.60 -4.63
C ALA A 76 11.45 -10.00 -4.19
N LEU A 77 11.89 -11.18 -4.60
CA LEU A 77 13.21 -11.73 -4.30
C LEU A 77 14.28 -11.29 -5.31
N THR A 78 13.89 -10.61 -6.39
CA THR A 78 14.70 -10.57 -7.62
C THR A 78 14.75 -9.23 -8.35
N GLN A 79 14.24 -8.15 -7.75
CA GLN A 79 14.58 -6.81 -8.22
C GLN A 79 15.28 -6.09 -7.08
N PRO A 80 16.50 -5.58 -7.26
CA PRO A 80 17.00 -4.54 -6.38
C PRO A 80 15.89 -3.49 -6.37
N GLY A 81 15.26 -3.27 -5.20
CA GLY A 81 14.41 -2.10 -5.05
C GLY A 81 15.22 -0.87 -5.49
N PRO A 82 14.57 0.19 -5.94
CA PRO A 82 15.29 1.40 -6.30
C PRO A 82 16.30 1.75 -5.22
N SER A 83 17.50 2.11 -5.64
CA SER A 83 18.50 2.59 -4.69
C SER A 83 17.97 3.88 -4.02
N ALA A 84 18.56 4.28 -2.90
CA ALA A 84 18.29 5.59 -2.31
C ALA A 84 18.54 6.76 -3.31
N ALA A 85 19.24 6.51 -4.42
CA ALA A 85 19.49 7.47 -5.49
C ALA A 85 18.47 7.40 -6.65
N SER A 86 17.43 6.57 -6.55
CA SER A 86 16.36 6.53 -7.55
C SER A 86 15.61 7.85 -7.59
N VAL A 87 15.25 8.30 -8.78
CA VAL A 87 14.50 9.55 -9.00
C VAL A 87 13.32 9.31 -9.94
N GLY A 88 12.36 10.24 -9.94
CA GLY A 88 11.22 10.23 -10.85
C GLY A 88 10.34 8.99 -10.68
N ILE A 89 9.87 8.43 -11.81
CA ILE A 89 8.84 7.37 -11.83
C ILE A 89 9.23 6.12 -11.05
N GLU A 90 10.50 5.72 -11.04
CA GLU A 90 10.93 4.51 -10.31
C GLU A 90 10.90 4.73 -8.79
N ARG A 91 11.28 5.92 -8.32
CA ARG A 91 11.10 6.32 -6.92
C ARG A 91 9.62 6.35 -6.55
N GLY A 92 8.79 6.91 -7.42
CA GLY A 92 7.35 6.97 -7.27
C GLY A 92 6.72 5.58 -7.17
N ARG A 93 7.11 4.66 -8.05
CA ARG A 93 6.68 3.26 -8.03
C ARG A 93 6.99 2.61 -6.70
N TYR A 94 8.19 2.82 -6.16
CA TYR A 94 8.57 2.26 -4.86
C TYR A 94 7.74 2.80 -3.71
N ILE A 95 7.49 4.10 -3.68
CA ILE A 95 6.65 4.68 -2.65
C ILE A 95 5.22 4.18 -2.79
N VAL A 96 4.62 4.23 -3.98
CA VAL A 96 3.21 3.87 -4.22
C VAL A 96 2.95 2.38 -4.03
N GLU A 97 3.81 1.51 -4.59
CA GLU A 97 3.58 0.07 -4.58
C GLU A 97 4.08 -0.61 -3.31
N THR A 98 5.19 -0.13 -2.73
CA THR A 98 5.88 -0.82 -1.64
C THR A 98 5.62 -0.15 -0.30
N LEU A 99 5.98 1.14 -0.15
CA LEU A 99 6.02 1.80 1.15
C LEU A 99 4.63 2.29 1.62
N SER A 100 3.87 2.88 0.70
CA SER A 100 2.53 3.44 0.94
C SER A 100 1.41 2.53 0.48
N HIS A 101 1.75 1.46 -0.28
CA HIS A 101 0.86 0.37 -0.65
C HIS A 101 -0.53 0.82 -1.14
N CYS A 102 -0.57 1.84 -2.00
CA CYS A 102 -1.82 2.47 -2.44
C CYS A 102 -2.77 1.47 -3.11
N ALA A 103 -2.22 0.45 -3.76
CA ALA A 103 -2.99 -0.62 -4.39
C ALA A 103 -3.86 -1.40 -3.38
N GLU A 104 -3.53 -1.41 -2.09
CA GLU A 104 -4.26 -2.20 -1.11
C GLU A 104 -5.69 -1.68 -0.86
N CYS A 105 -5.89 -0.36 -0.98
CA CYS A 105 -7.22 0.25 -0.91
C CYS A 105 -7.78 0.55 -2.31
N HIS A 106 -6.94 1.01 -3.24
CA HIS A 106 -7.38 1.42 -4.58
C HIS A 106 -7.53 0.26 -5.58
N SER A 107 -7.77 -0.98 -5.13
CA SER A 107 -7.95 -2.11 -6.06
C SER A 107 -9.07 -3.03 -5.64
N THR A 108 -9.77 -3.58 -6.63
CA THR A 108 -10.79 -4.60 -6.40
C THR A 108 -10.14 -5.94 -6.06
N ARG A 109 -10.78 -6.66 -5.13
CA ARG A 109 -10.33 -7.96 -4.62
C ARG A 109 -11.27 -9.08 -5.04
N ASN A 110 -10.72 -10.27 -5.23
CA ASN A 110 -11.52 -11.47 -5.41
C ASN A 110 -12.08 -11.98 -4.07
N ILE A 111 -12.91 -13.01 -4.11
CA ILE A 111 -13.53 -13.64 -2.92
C ILE A 111 -12.52 -14.19 -1.90
N LEU A 112 -11.26 -14.38 -2.30
CA LEU A 112 -10.16 -14.84 -1.43
C LEU A 112 -9.33 -13.66 -0.87
N GLY A 113 -9.77 -12.42 -1.09
CA GLY A 113 -9.13 -11.20 -0.59
C GLY A 113 -7.87 -10.76 -1.37
N ALA A 114 -7.52 -11.44 -2.46
CA ALA A 114 -6.37 -11.06 -3.29
C ALA A 114 -6.77 -9.97 -4.30
N ILE A 115 -5.85 -9.02 -4.56
CA ILE A 115 -6.03 -8.00 -5.60
C ILE A 115 -6.18 -8.70 -6.96
N ILE A 116 -7.21 -8.30 -7.72
CA ILE A 116 -7.37 -8.73 -9.10
C ILE A 116 -6.41 -7.90 -9.96
N SER A 117 -5.43 -8.55 -10.62
CA SER A 117 -4.36 -7.85 -11.34
C SER A 117 -4.86 -6.86 -12.39
N SER A 118 -5.95 -7.17 -13.10
CA SER A 118 -6.57 -6.31 -14.10
C SER A 118 -7.29 -5.09 -13.51
N ALA A 119 -7.65 -5.13 -12.23
CA ALA A 119 -8.31 -4.05 -11.49
C ALA A 119 -7.39 -3.37 -10.47
N ARG A 120 -6.07 -3.64 -10.51
CA ARG A 120 -5.11 -2.97 -9.65
C ARG A 120 -5.11 -1.47 -9.94
N PHE A 121 -5.24 -0.65 -8.89
CA PHE A 121 -5.44 0.81 -8.90
C PHE A 121 -6.79 1.31 -9.43
N ALA A 122 -7.67 0.40 -9.89
CA ALA A 122 -8.95 0.74 -10.50
C ALA A 122 -10.09 0.98 -9.50
N GLY A 123 -9.78 1.20 -8.21
CA GLY A 123 -10.77 1.37 -7.16
C GLY A 123 -11.43 0.06 -6.72
N GLY A 124 -12.30 0.15 -5.72
CA GLY A 124 -13.01 -0.99 -5.15
C GLY A 124 -13.61 -0.68 -3.78
N PHE A 125 -14.31 -1.65 -3.21
CA PHE A 125 -14.80 -1.54 -1.84
C PHE A 125 -13.64 -1.48 -0.85
N ASP A 126 -13.71 -0.52 0.08
CA ASP A 126 -12.74 -0.38 1.15
C ASP A 126 -12.72 -1.65 2.01
N PRO A 127 -11.56 -2.32 2.16
CA PRO A 127 -11.43 -3.46 3.06
C PRO A 127 -11.80 -3.16 4.52
N GLN A 128 -11.79 -1.88 4.93
CA GLN A 128 -12.19 -1.45 6.27
C GLN A 128 -13.70 -1.17 6.38
N GLY A 129 -14.46 -1.29 5.29
CA GLY A 129 -15.90 -1.12 5.28
C GLY A 129 -16.38 0.33 5.30
N THR A 130 -15.52 1.31 5.00
CA THR A 130 -15.90 2.73 5.02
C THR A 130 -16.59 3.22 3.73
N GLY A 131 -16.69 2.37 2.72
CA GLY A 131 -17.40 2.66 1.47
C GLY A 131 -16.61 2.24 0.25
N PHE A 132 -16.64 3.07 -0.80
CA PHE A 132 -15.97 2.83 -2.06
C PHE A 132 -14.71 3.70 -2.18
N VAL A 133 -13.58 3.08 -2.52
CA VAL A 133 -12.30 3.75 -2.76
C VAL A 133 -12.18 4.06 -4.26
N PRO A 134 -11.88 5.31 -4.64
CA PRO A 134 -11.91 5.73 -6.05
C PRO A 134 -10.81 5.09 -6.89
N ASN A 135 -11.04 5.06 -8.20
CA ASN A 135 -10.05 4.68 -9.21
C ASN A 135 -9.00 5.79 -9.35
N ILE A 136 -7.72 5.44 -9.22
CA ILE A 136 -6.61 6.39 -9.34
C ILE A 136 -5.78 6.17 -10.61
N THR A 137 -6.25 5.34 -11.53
CA THR A 137 -5.69 5.26 -12.89
C THR A 137 -6.17 6.46 -13.72
N PRO A 138 -5.62 6.66 -14.93
CA PRO A 138 -6.12 7.68 -15.85
C PRO A 138 -7.62 7.58 -16.18
N GLU A 139 -8.27 6.45 -15.94
CA GLU A 139 -9.73 6.35 -16.07
C GLU A 139 -10.47 7.19 -15.01
N GLY A 140 -9.98 7.22 -13.77
CA GLY A 140 -10.65 7.89 -12.66
C GLY A 140 -10.17 9.31 -12.38
N ILE A 141 -8.88 9.58 -12.60
CA ILE A 141 -8.24 10.89 -12.35
C ILE A 141 -7.44 11.39 -13.56
N GLY A 142 -7.82 10.98 -14.77
CA GLY A 142 -7.12 11.36 -16.00
C GLY A 142 -7.07 12.87 -16.25
N ASP A 143 -8.09 13.58 -15.79
CA ASP A 143 -8.25 15.03 -15.85
C ASP A 143 -7.41 15.79 -14.80
N TRP A 144 -6.91 15.11 -13.76
CA TRP A 144 -6.03 15.72 -12.77
C TRP A 144 -4.63 15.89 -13.36
N SER A 145 -4.02 17.06 -13.15
CA SER A 145 -2.60 17.27 -13.44
C SER A 145 -1.73 16.58 -12.39
N GLU A 146 -0.44 16.43 -12.67
CA GLU A 146 0.54 15.97 -11.68
C GLU A 146 0.56 16.88 -10.44
N ASN A 147 0.43 18.20 -10.66
CA ASN A 147 0.40 19.18 -9.57
C ASN A 147 -0.86 19.06 -8.72
N ASP A 148 -1.99 18.67 -9.30
CA ASP A 148 -3.21 18.38 -8.57
C ASP A 148 -3.04 17.19 -7.63
N ILE A 149 -2.37 16.14 -8.10
CA ILE A 149 -2.04 14.97 -7.27
C ILE A 149 -1.07 15.36 -6.15
N VAL A 150 -0.02 16.13 -6.45
CA VAL A 150 0.93 16.63 -5.45
C VAL A 150 0.20 17.45 -4.39
N LYS A 151 -0.65 18.40 -4.80
CA LYS A 151 -1.42 19.24 -3.90
C LYS A 151 -2.37 18.40 -3.02
N MET A 152 -3.05 17.41 -3.59
CA MET A 152 -3.91 16.51 -2.83
C MET A 152 -3.11 15.70 -1.79
N LEU A 153 -1.93 15.21 -2.13
CA LEU A 153 -1.06 14.49 -1.20
C LEU A 153 -0.51 15.39 -0.09
N GLU A 154 -0.31 16.67 -0.37
CA GLU A 154 0.20 17.65 0.59
C GLU A 154 -0.89 18.20 1.53
N THR A 155 -2.04 18.56 0.98
CA THR A 155 -3.06 19.33 1.71
C THR A 155 -4.36 18.57 1.90
N GLY A 156 -4.60 17.51 1.13
CA GLY A 156 -5.86 16.77 1.07
C GLY A 156 -6.92 17.41 0.17
N GLU A 157 -6.65 18.57 -0.41
CA GLU A 157 -7.58 19.27 -1.31
C GLU A 157 -7.60 18.64 -2.70
N THR A 158 -8.79 18.49 -3.27
CA THR A 158 -8.96 17.97 -4.64
C THR A 158 -9.20 19.13 -5.62
N PRO A 159 -8.96 18.93 -6.94
CA PRO A 159 -9.08 20.01 -7.94
C PRO A 159 -10.48 20.60 -8.07
N ASN A 160 -11.49 19.79 -7.76
CA ASN A 160 -12.90 20.17 -7.76
C ASN A 160 -13.37 20.80 -6.43
N HIS A 161 -12.47 21.42 -5.67
CA HIS A 161 -12.73 22.07 -4.37
C HIS A 161 -13.25 21.14 -3.25
N GLY A 162 -13.08 19.83 -3.42
CA GLY A 162 -13.36 18.83 -2.38
C GLY A 162 -12.16 18.60 -1.47
N ARG A 163 -12.32 17.65 -0.54
CA ARG A 163 -11.26 17.20 0.36
C ARG A 163 -11.36 15.69 0.56
N VAL A 164 -10.21 15.01 0.62
CA VAL A 164 -10.18 13.58 0.96
C VAL A 164 -10.59 13.35 2.42
N GLY A 165 -11.23 12.23 2.68
CA GLY A 165 -11.72 11.85 4.01
C GLY A 165 -11.45 10.38 4.33
N SER A 166 -12.07 9.89 5.42
CA SER A 166 -11.89 8.52 5.92
C SER A 166 -10.39 8.17 6.10
N SER A 167 -10.02 6.92 5.86
CA SER A 167 -8.66 6.40 5.93
C SER A 167 -7.66 7.14 5.02
N MET A 168 -8.11 7.80 3.96
CA MET A 168 -7.23 8.57 3.07
C MET A 168 -6.71 9.85 3.74
N ALA A 169 -7.41 10.40 4.73
CA ALA A 169 -6.93 11.58 5.47
C ALA A 169 -5.63 11.27 6.25
N ASP A 170 -5.51 10.06 6.81
CA ASP A 170 -4.28 9.62 7.49
C ASP A 170 -3.14 9.41 6.49
N VAL A 171 -3.44 8.91 5.29
CA VAL A 171 -2.47 8.79 4.20
C VAL A 171 -1.94 10.16 3.79
N VAL A 172 -2.81 11.15 3.61
CA VAL A 172 -2.41 12.53 3.29
C VAL A 172 -1.56 13.15 4.41
N LYS A 173 -1.93 12.94 5.68
CA LYS A 173 -1.12 13.41 6.81
C LYS A 173 0.32 12.84 6.76
N ASN A 174 0.48 11.61 6.32
CA ASN A 174 1.81 11.02 6.15
C ASN A 174 2.51 11.54 4.88
N ALA A 175 1.78 11.65 3.78
CA ALA A 175 2.32 12.13 2.50
C ALA A 175 2.75 13.61 2.56
N SER A 176 2.11 14.44 3.41
CA SER A 176 2.50 15.83 3.63
C SER A 176 3.86 15.98 4.31
N MET A 177 4.39 14.92 4.94
CA MET A 177 5.73 14.91 5.52
C MET A 177 6.82 14.50 4.51
N LEU A 178 6.43 14.06 3.31
CA LEU A 178 7.38 13.74 2.25
C LEU A 178 7.95 15.01 1.61
N SER A 179 9.17 14.89 1.06
CA SER A 179 9.74 15.94 0.22
C SER A 179 8.86 16.22 -0.99
N ASP A 180 8.98 17.43 -1.54
CA ASP A 180 8.29 17.79 -2.79
C ASP A 180 8.67 16.85 -3.94
N GLU A 181 9.93 16.40 -3.96
CA GLU A 181 10.44 15.45 -4.95
C GLU A 181 9.74 14.08 -4.84
N ASP A 182 9.57 13.55 -3.63
CA ASP A 182 8.89 12.26 -3.42
C ASP A 182 7.39 12.37 -3.76
N ARG A 183 6.73 13.49 -3.40
CA ARG A 183 5.33 13.75 -3.83
C ARG A 183 5.20 13.84 -5.34
N LYS A 184 6.15 14.51 -6.01
CA LYS A 184 6.18 14.59 -7.47
C LYS A 184 6.42 13.22 -8.10
N ALA A 185 7.35 12.44 -7.58
CA ALA A 185 7.63 11.08 -8.05
C ALA A 185 6.39 10.19 -7.95
N ILE A 186 5.63 10.27 -6.84
CA ILE A 186 4.35 9.59 -6.68
C ILE A 186 3.37 10.01 -7.79
N ALA A 187 3.20 11.32 -8.02
CA ALA A 187 2.30 11.84 -9.05
C ALA A 187 2.69 11.35 -10.45
N ASP A 188 3.97 11.43 -10.81
CA ASP A 188 4.50 10.98 -12.09
C ASP A 188 4.23 9.46 -12.28
N TYR A 189 4.44 8.65 -11.24
CA TYR A 189 4.15 7.21 -11.31
C TYR A 189 2.65 6.93 -11.46
N ILE A 190 1.79 7.60 -10.69
CA ILE A 190 0.33 7.43 -10.78
C ILE A 190 -0.18 7.79 -12.19
N LYS A 191 0.32 8.89 -12.78
CA LYS A 191 -0.03 9.29 -14.15
C LYS A 191 0.48 8.33 -15.21
N SER A 192 1.57 7.60 -14.93
CA SER A 192 2.11 6.56 -15.82
C SER A 192 1.32 5.25 -15.82
N LEU A 193 0.38 5.07 -14.87
CA LEU A 193 -0.41 3.84 -14.78
C LEU A 193 -1.28 3.65 -16.03
N PRO A 194 -1.48 2.40 -16.49
CA PRO A 194 -2.44 2.15 -17.56
C PRO A 194 -3.87 2.49 -17.09
N ALA A 195 -4.65 3.12 -17.97
CA ALA A 195 -6.07 3.33 -17.74
C ALA A 195 -6.77 1.98 -17.57
N ARG A 196 -7.56 1.85 -16.51
CA ARG A 196 -8.32 0.63 -16.20
C ARG A 196 -9.71 1.01 -15.73
N PRO A 197 -10.77 0.43 -16.31
CA PRO A 197 -12.11 0.65 -15.83
C PRO A 197 -12.25 0.08 -14.41
N THR A 198 -12.98 0.82 -13.59
CA THR A 198 -13.46 0.32 -12.30
C THR A 198 -14.37 -0.88 -12.57
N PRO A 199 -14.11 -2.06 -11.98
CA PRO A 199 -15.04 -3.18 -12.12
C PRO A 199 -16.41 -2.80 -11.57
N GLU A 200 -17.46 -3.01 -12.37
CA GLU A 200 -18.83 -2.86 -11.88
C GLU A 200 -19.14 -3.97 -10.86
N PRO A 201 -19.92 -3.66 -9.80
CA PRO A 201 -20.35 -4.65 -8.81
C PRO A 201 -21.24 -5.76 -9.39
#